data_AF-A0A8S9ICA4-F1
#
_entry.id   AF-A0A8S9ICA4-F1
#
_cell.length_a   1.000
_cell.length_b   1.000
_cell.length_c   1.000
_cell.angle_alpha   90.00
_cell.angle_beta   90.00
_cell.angle_gamma   90.00
#
_symmetry.space_group_name_H-M   'P 1'
#
loop_
_entity.id
_entity.type
_entity.pdbx_description
1 polymer ?
#
loop_
_entity_poly.entity_id
_entity_poly.type
_entity_poly.pdbx_seq_one_letter_code
_entity_poly.pdbx_strand_id
1 'polypeptide(L)'
;MTNWSEEFERKREQILELWETCNVSLVHRTYFFLLFKGDQADSIYMGVELRRLSFMKESFSQGNQAFERGQTLTLASSLKALQRERRMLSKLVGKRFSGEERKRLYEKFGINVNSKRRRLQLANQLWSKPKDIIHVVDSAAVVAKLVRFVEQGRAMKEMFGLSFTPPLPTSRRSHSWRKSMATLF
;
A
#
# COMPACT_ATOMS: atom_id res chain seq x y z
N MET A 1 -30.40 -15.22 3.69
CA MET A 1 -29.41 -14.49 4.51
C MET A 1 -28.10 -14.55 3.75
N THR A 2 -27.53 -13.41 3.36
CA THR A 2 -26.26 -13.38 2.61
C THR A 2 -25.15 -13.92 3.52
N ASN A 3 -24.45 -14.96 3.06
CA ASN A 3 -23.31 -15.51 3.79
C ASN A 3 -22.18 -14.47 3.79
N TRP A 4 -21.93 -13.85 4.94
CA TRP A 4 -20.90 -12.81 5.07
C TRP A 4 -19.53 -13.28 4.56
N SER A 5 -19.19 -14.56 4.75
CA SER A 5 -17.92 -15.13 4.25
C SER A 5 -17.79 -15.02 2.73
N GLU A 6 -18.87 -15.31 1.99
CA GLU A 6 -18.89 -15.21 0.53
C GLU A 6 -18.83 -13.75 0.08
N GLU A 7 -19.56 -12.87 0.76
CA GLU A 7 -19.53 -11.45 0.47
C GLU A 7 -18.15 -10.82 0.73
N PHE A 8 -17.50 -11.23 1.81
CA PHE A 8 -16.16 -10.80 2.17
C PHE A 8 -15.14 -11.16 1.09
N GLU A 9 -15.09 -12.42 0.66
CA GLU A 9 -14.14 -12.85 -0.37
C GLU A 9 -14.41 -12.15 -1.71
N ARG A 10 -15.70 -12.00 -2.09
CA ARG A 10 -16.06 -11.23 -3.29
C ARG A 10 -15.58 -9.77 -3.21
N LYS A 11 -15.81 -9.09 -2.08
CA LYS A 11 -15.36 -7.70 -1.89
C LYS A 11 -13.84 -7.62 -1.89
N ARG A 12 -13.16 -8.58 -1.27
CA ARG A 12 -11.70 -8.65 -1.19
C ARG A 12 -11.08 -8.80 -2.57
N GLU A 13 -11.62 -9.68 -3.41
CA GLU A 13 -11.18 -9.83 -4.81
C GLU A 13 -11.33 -8.52 -5.59
N GLN A 14 -12.50 -7.87 -5.50
CA GLN A 14 -12.74 -6.58 -6.14
C GLN A 14 -11.76 -5.49 -5.66
N ILE A 15 -11.49 -5.41 -4.35
CA ILE A 15 -10.53 -4.47 -3.78
C ILE A 15 -9.12 -4.74 -4.31
N LEU A 16 -8.69 -6.00 -4.40
CA LEU A 16 -7.37 -6.37 -4.92
C LEU A 16 -7.18 -5.90 -6.38
N GLU A 17 -8.19 -6.10 -7.23
CA GLU A 17 -8.16 -5.64 -8.63
C GLU A 17 -8.14 -4.11 -8.74
N LEU A 18 -8.97 -3.45 -7.93
CA LEU A 18 -9.06 -1.99 -7.92
C LEU A 18 -7.80 -1.32 -7.39
N TRP A 19 -7.13 -1.92 -6.40
CA TRP A 19 -5.84 -1.41 -5.92
C TRP A 19 -4.80 -1.33 -7.02
N GLU A 20 -4.76 -2.31 -7.92
CA GLU A 20 -3.86 -2.29 -9.07
C GLU A 20 -4.28 -1.23 -10.09
N THR A 21 -5.56 -1.21 -10.46
CA THR A 21 -6.13 -0.23 -11.40
C THR A 21 -5.87 1.22 -10.96
N CYS A 22 -6.00 1.49 -9.66
CA CYS A 22 -5.86 2.83 -9.09
C CYS A 22 -4.43 3.18 -8.66
N ASN A 23 -3.45 2.29 -8.85
CA ASN A 23 -2.06 2.46 -8.38
C ASN A 23 -1.95 2.75 -6.87
N VAL A 24 -2.77 2.09 -6.05
CA VAL A 24 -2.78 2.29 -4.60
C VAL A 24 -1.47 1.86 -3.96
N SER A 25 -1.02 2.60 -2.95
CA SER A 25 0.21 2.35 -2.19
C SER A 25 0.32 0.89 -1.71
N LEU A 26 1.49 0.27 -1.91
CA LEU A 26 1.77 -1.10 -1.47
C LEU A 26 1.70 -1.24 0.05
N VAL A 27 2.09 -0.18 0.77
CA VAL A 27 1.96 -0.12 2.21
C VAL A 27 0.48 -0.16 2.58
N HIS A 28 -0.36 0.69 1.98
CA HIS A 28 -1.81 0.66 2.23
C HIS A 28 -2.44 -0.71 1.95
N ARG A 29 -2.14 -1.30 0.78
CA ARG A 29 -2.60 -2.67 0.41
C ARG A 29 -2.25 -3.68 1.52
N THR A 30 -1.02 -3.63 2.00
CA THR A 30 -0.50 -4.54 3.03
C THR A 30 -1.18 -4.33 4.38
N TYR A 31 -1.33 -3.08 4.82
CA TYR A 31 -2.02 -2.78 6.07
C TYR A 31 -3.46 -3.27 6.04
N PHE A 32 -4.21 -2.90 5.00
CA PHE A 32 -5.61 -3.29 4.86
C PHE A 32 -5.76 -4.82 4.84
N PHE A 33 -4.96 -5.50 4.01
CA PHE A 33 -5.01 -6.96 3.88
C PHE A 33 -4.70 -7.72 5.18
N LEU A 34 -3.78 -7.20 6.01
CA LEU A 34 -3.39 -7.88 7.25
C LEU A 34 -4.35 -7.60 8.42
N LEU A 35 -5.05 -6.47 8.40
CA LEU A 35 -5.94 -6.02 9.49
C LEU A 35 -7.38 -6.53 9.36
N PHE A 36 -7.86 -6.71 8.13
CA PHE A 36 -9.22 -7.14 7.84
C PHE A 36 -9.20 -8.57 7.29
N LYS A 37 -9.67 -9.51 8.11
CA LYS A 37 -9.53 -10.96 7.89
C LYS A 37 -10.87 -11.68 7.67
N GLY A 38 -11.98 -10.95 7.69
CA GLY A 38 -13.30 -11.50 7.46
C GLY A 38 -14.17 -11.56 8.70
N ASP A 39 -13.83 -10.81 9.76
CA ASP A 39 -14.73 -10.66 10.91
C ASP A 39 -15.98 -9.86 10.47
N GLN A 40 -17.15 -10.11 11.09
CA GLN A 40 -18.36 -9.35 10.76
C GLN A 40 -18.17 -7.83 10.93
N ALA A 41 -17.34 -7.43 11.89
CA ALA A 41 -16.97 -6.03 12.12
C ALA A 41 -16.13 -5.42 10.98
N ASP A 42 -15.48 -6.24 10.14
CA ASP A 42 -14.70 -5.76 9.00
C ASP A 42 -15.60 -5.27 7.85
N SER A 43 -16.90 -5.61 7.85
CA SER A 43 -17.88 -5.28 6.80
C SER A 43 -17.94 -3.81 6.42
N ILE A 44 -17.87 -2.92 7.42
CA ILE A 44 -17.87 -1.47 7.20
C ILE A 44 -16.59 -1.06 6.45
N TYR A 45 -15.42 -1.56 6.88
CA TYR A 45 -14.13 -1.22 6.27
C TYR A 45 -14.03 -1.70 4.83
N MET A 46 -14.51 -2.92 4.55
CA MET A 46 -14.59 -3.47 3.19
C MET A 46 -15.48 -2.59 2.29
N GLY A 47 -16.65 -2.19 2.78
CA GLY A 47 -17.58 -1.35 2.03
C GLY A 47 -17.08 0.09 1.80
N VAL A 48 -16.33 0.65 2.75
CA VAL A 48 -15.72 1.98 2.60
C VAL A 48 -14.59 1.96 1.58
N GLU A 49 -13.67 1.01 1.69
CA GLU A 49 -12.54 0.91 0.76
C GLU A 49 -13.02 0.65 -0.67
N LEU A 50 -14.01 -0.22 -0.85
CA LEU A 50 -14.57 -0.49 -2.18
C LEU A 50 -15.20 0.77 -2.80
N ARG A 51 -16.01 1.53 -2.05
CA ARG A 51 -16.60 2.79 -2.56
C ARG A 51 -15.53 3.81 -2.94
N ARG A 52 -14.54 3.98 -2.08
CA ARG A 52 -13.41 4.89 -2.31
C ARG A 52 -12.66 4.53 -3.59
N LEU A 53 -12.34 3.25 -3.79
CA LEU A 53 -11.62 2.79 -4.98
C LEU A 53 -12.45 2.88 -6.26
N SER A 54 -13.74 2.55 -6.20
CA SER A 54 -14.66 2.68 -7.33
C SER A 54 -14.77 4.14 -7.79
N PHE A 55 -14.94 5.08 -6.84
CA PHE A 55 -14.96 6.51 -7.15
C PHE A 55 -13.66 6.97 -7.82
N MET A 56 -12.51 6.49 -7.34
CA MET A 56 -11.21 6.84 -7.89
C MET A 56 -11.05 6.29 -9.32
N LYS A 57 -11.46 5.04 -9.56
CA LYS A 57 -11.46 4.42 -10.90
C LYS A 57 -12.34 5.21 -11.87
N GLU A 58 -13.55 5.56 -11.46
CA GLU A 58 -14.49 6.34 -12.27
C GLU A 58 -13.91 7.72 -12.60
N SER A 59 -13.40 8.43 -11.60
CA SER A 59 -12.75 9.74 -11.79
C SER A 59 -11.60 9.65 -12.81
N PHE A 60 -10.74 8.63 -12.70
CA PHE A 60 -9.64 8.42 -13.64
C PHE A 60 -10.13 8.12 -15.06
N SER A 61 -11.20 7.34 -15.21
CA SER A 61 -11.77 6.99 -16.52
C SER A 61 -12.37 8.20 -17.24
N GLN A 62 -12.91 9.16 -16.49
CA GLN A 62 -13.47 10.40 -17.03
C GLN A 62 -12.40 11.48 -17.30
N GLY A 63 -11.12 11.19 -17.04
CA GLY A 63 -10.04 12.18 -17.09
C GLY A 63 -10.12 13.23 -15.97
N ASN A 64 -11.05 13.03 -15.02
CA ASN A 64 -11.28 13.91 -13.90
C ASN A 64 -10.27 13.66 -12.78
N GLN A 65 -10.14 14.65 -11.90
CA GLN A 65 -9.31 14.54 -10.72
C GLN A 65 -10.12 13.89 -9.59
N ALA A 66 -9.63 12.78 -9.04
CA ALA A 66 -10.19 12.23 -7.82
C ALA A 66 -9.72 13.09 -6.64
N PHE A 67 -10.65 13.58 -5.82
CA PHE A 67 -10.25 14.26 -4.59
C PHE A 67 -10.08 13.22 -3.48
N GLU A 68 -8.84 13.03 -3.05
CA GLU A 68 -8.52 12.05 -2.03
C GLU A 68 -7.52 12.65 -1.05
N ARG A 69 -7.83 12.57 0.25
CA ARG A 69 -6.93 13.00 1.32
C ARG A 69 -6.54 14.49 1.21
N GLY A 70 -7.50 15.34 0.80
CA GLY A 70 -7.28 16.78 0.60
C GLY A 70 -6.40 17.10 -0.62
N GLN A 71 -6.07 16.10 -1.44
CA GLN A 71 -5.23 16.26 -2.61
C GLN A 71 -5.97 15.81 -3.87
N THR A 72 -5.71 16.55 -4.92
CA THR A 72 -6.06 16.21 -6.29
C THR A 72 -5.22 15.01 -6.75
N LEU A 73 -5.83 13.85 -6.91
CA LEU A 73 -5.22 12.66 -7.49
C LEU A 73 -5.66 12.48 -8.94
N THR A 74 -4.67 12.33 -9.82
CA THR A 74 -4.83 11.85 -11.20
C THR A 74 -4.16 10.49 -11.34
N LEU A 75 -4.56 9.71 -12.35
CA LEU A 75 -3.94 8.42 -12.67
C LEU A 75 -2.41 8.52 -12.84
N ALA A 76 -1.94 9.57 -13.52
CA ALA A 76 -0.51 9.81 -13.70
C ALA A 76 0.21 10.13 -12.37
N SER A 77 -0.44 10.89 -11.48
CA SER A 77 0.12 11.22 -10.17
C SER A 77 0.17 10.00 -9.24
N SER A 78 -0.86 9.14 -9.25
CA SER A 78 -0.90 7.92 -8.44
C SER A 78 0.16 6.91 -8.90
N LEU A 79 0.32 6.74 -10.21
CA LEU A 79 1.41 5.92 -10.77
C LEU A 79 2.80 6.45 -10.35
N LYS A 80 3.03 7.77 -10.43
CA LYS A 80 4.28 8.39 -9.99
C LYS A 80 4.52 8.19 -8.49
N ALA A 81 3.48 8.29 -7.66
CA ALA A 81 3.57 8.03 -6.23
C ALA A 81 3.93 6.57 -5.93
N LEU A 82 3.27 5.62 -6.58
CA LEU A 82 3.56 4.19 -6.46
C LEU A 82 5.00 3.86 -6.88
N GLN A 83 5.50 4.44 -7.98
CA GLN A 83 6.88 4.25 -8.40
C GLN A 83 7.90 4.79 -7.38
N ARG A 84 7.60 5.94 -6.75
CA ARG A 84 8.46 6.50 -5.67
C ARG A 84 8.47 5.59 -4.45
N GLU A 85 7.31 5.04 -4.08
CA GLU A 85 7.19 4.08 -2.99
C GLU A 85 7.99 2.81 -3.29
N ARG A 86 7.89 2.23 -4.50
CA ARG A 86 8.69 1.06 -4.90
C ARG A 86 10.20 1.33 -4.82
N ARG A 87 10.65 2.53 -5.22
CA ARG A 87 12.06 2.94 -5.05
C ARG A 87 12.45 3.01 -3.57
N MET A 88 11.59 3.55 -2.72
CA MET A 88 11.82 3.62 -1.28
C MET A 88 11.91 2.21 -0.67
N LEU A 89 10.97 1.31 -0.98
CA LEU A 89 10.96 -0.08 -0.54
C LEU A 89 12.23 -0.82 -1.00
N SER A 90 12.70 -0.59 -2.23
CA SER A 90 13.94 -1.19 -2.74
C SER A 90 15.17 -0.82 -1.90
N LYS A 91 15.20 0.39 -1.33
CA LYS A 91 16.24 0.82 -0.40
C LYS A 91 16.09 0.12 0.95
N LEU A 92 14.86 -0.06 1.43
CA LEU A 92 14.57 -0.77 2.68
C LEU A 92 14.92 -2.27 2.60
N VAL A 93 14.79 -2.92 1.43
CA VAL A 93 15.18 -4.32 1.24
C VAL A 93 16.65 -4.54 1.65
N GLY A 94 17.52 -3.59 1.29
CA GLY A 94 18.94 -3.66 1.67
C GLY A 94 19.22 -3.47 3.16
N LYS A 95 18.30 -2.83 3.89
CA LYS A 95 18.44 -2.50 5.32
C LYS A 95 17.75 -3.49 6.24
N ARG A 96 16.69 -4.16 5.77
CA ARG A 96 15.78 -4.97 6.60
C ARG A 96 15.91 -6.48 6.39
N PHE A 97 16.58 -6.91 5.33
CA PHE A 97 16.79 -8.32 5.03
C PHE A 97 18.29 -8.64 4.95
N SER A 98 18.67 -9.79 5.52
CA SER A 98 20.03 -10.32 5.46
C SER A 98 20.43 -10.70 4.02
N GLY A 99 21.71 -11.05 3.80
CA GLY A 99 22.16 -11.59 2.51
C GLY A 99 21.38 -12.83 2.07
N GLU A 100 21.24 -13.79 2.98
CA GLU A 100 20.56 -15.05 2.75
C GLU A 100 19.06 -14.87 2.54
N GLU A 101 18.41 -14.05 3.37
CA GLU A 101 16.98 -13.76 3.22
C GLU A 101 16.68 -13.12 1.86
N ARG A 102 17.55 -12.20 1.40
CA ARG A 102 17.40 -11.59 0.07
C ARG A 102 17.53 -12.62 -1.04
N LYS A 103 18.46 -13.59 -0.93
CA LYS A 103 18.62 -14.66 -1.91
C LYS A 103 17.34 -15.49 -2.01
N ARG A 104 16.80 -15.93 -0.87
CA ARG A 104 15.53 -16.68 -0.81
C ARG A 104 14.36 -15.88 -1.39
N LEU A 105 14.29 -14.59 -1.10
CA LEU A 105 13.26 -13.71 -1.68
C LEU A 105 13.40 -13.60 -3.20
N TYR A 106 14.61 -13.43 -3.73
CA TYR A 106 14.79 -13.34 -5.17
C TYR A 106 14.39 -14.65 -5.86
N GLU A 107 14.81 -15.80 -5.34
CA GLU A 107 14.40 -17.11 -5.87
C GLU A 107 12.87 -17.27 -5.84
N LYS A 108 12.24 -16.95 -4.70
CA LYS A 108 10.78 -17.04 -4.53
C LYS A 108 10.00 -16.16 -5.49
N PHE A 109 10.48 -14.96 -5.78
CA PHE A 109 9.86 -14.02 -6.72
C PHE A 109 10.37 -14.19 -8.16
N GLY A 110 11.11 -15.26 -8.47
CA GLY A 110 11.59 -15.56 -9.82
C GLY A 110 12.66 -14.59 -10.35
N ILE A 111 13.39 -13.93 -9.46
CA ILE A 111 14.45 -12.96 -9.79
C ILE A 111 15.79 -13.67 -9.74
N ASN A 112 16.53 -13.61 -10.86
CA ASN A 112 17.89 -14.15 -10.90
C ASN A 112 18.80 -13.41 -9.90
N VAL A 113 19.45 -14.16 -9.01
CA VAL A 113 20.32 -13.67 -7.94
C VAL A 113 21.54 -12.88 -8.46
N ASN A 114 21.90 -13.02 -9.74
CA ASN A 114 22.99 -12.29 -10.39
C ASN A 114 22.53 -11.10 -11.24
N SER A 115 21.22 -10.91 -11.43
CA SER A 115 20.68 -9.82 -12.28
C SER A 115 20.97 -8.41 -11.71
N LYS A 116 20.91 -7.37 -12.55
CA LYS A 116 21.13 -5.98 -12.08
C LYS A 116 19.88 -5.43 -11.39
N ARG A 117 20.05 -4.57 -10.38
CA ARG A 117 18.95 -3.87 -9.68
C ARG A 117 17.89 -4.81 -9.03
N ARG A 118 18.29 -6.00 -8.55
CA ARG A 118 17.41 -7.03 -7.95
C ARG A 118 16.43 -6.50 -6.91
N ARG A 119 16.88 -5.59 -6.03
CA ARG A 119 16.02 -4.98 -5.01
C ARG A 119 14.87 -4.18 -5.60
N LEU A 120 15.11 -3.50 -6.72
CA LEU A 120 14.07 -2.74 -7.42
C LEU A 120 13.17 -3.68 -8.23
N GLN A 121 13.73 -4.74 -8.84
CA GLN A 121 12.92 -5.77 -9.49
C GLN A 121 11.96 -6.42 -8.50
N LEU A 122 12.44 -6.79 -7.31
CA LEU A 122 11.61 -7.30 -6.21
C LEU A 122 10.53 -6.28 -5.85
N ALA A 123 10.93 -5.04 -5.60
CA ALA A 123 9.98 -3.98 -5.26
C ALA A 123 8.95 -3.70 -6.37
N ASN A 124 9.21 -4.04 -7.64
CA ASN A 124 8.26 -3.96 -8.75
C ASN A 124 7.35 -5.19 -8.86
N GLN A 125 7.81 -6.37 -8.42
CA GLN A 125 7.01 -7.60 -8.41
C GLN A 125 6.04 -7.68 -7.23
N LEU A 126 6.32 -6.99 -6.12
CA LEU A 126 5.38 -6.96 -4.99
C LEU A 126 4.00 -6.45 -5.44
N TRP A 127 2.96 -7.22 -5.09
CA TRP A 127 1.56 -6.95 -5.39
C TRP A 127 1.20 -6.87 -6.89
N SER A 128 2.04 -7.40 -7.79
CA SER A 128 1.78 -7.37 -9.25
C SER A 128 0.73 -8.37 -9.76
N LYS A 129 0.41 -9.42 -8.97
CA LYS A 129 -0.55 -10.47 -9.34
C LYS A 129 -1.72 -10.49 -8.35
N PRO A 130 -2.75 -9.65 -8.51
CA PRO A 130 -3.84 -9.53 -7.54
C PRO A 130 -4.73 -10.79 -7.44
N LYS A 131 -4.76 -11.63 -8.48
CA LYS A 131 -5.54 -12.88 -8.53
C LYS A 131 -4.82 -14.09 -7.92
N ASP A 132 -3.52 -13.97 -7.68
CA ASP A 132 -2.71 -15.02 -7.08
C ASP A 132 -2.63 -14.77 -5.57
N ILE A 133 -3.47 -15.46 -4.79
CA ILE A 133 -3.55 -15.27 -3.35
C ILE A 133 -2.22 -15.58 -2.65
N ILE A 134 -1.45 -16.55 -3.15
CA ILE A 134 -0.14 -16.91 -2.59
C ILE A 134 0.81 -15.73 -2.78
N HIS A 135 0.86 -15.17 -4.00
CA HIS A 135 1.64 -13.97 -4.30
C HIS A 135 1.21 -12.76 -3.47
N VAL A 136 -0.09 -12.58 -3.24
CA VAL A 136 -0.64 -11.50 -2.40
C VAL A 136 -0.17 -11.65 -0.95
N VAL A 137 -0.30 -12.83 -0.36
CA VAL A 137 0.15 -13.13 1.00
C VAL A 137 1.66 -12.90 1.14
N ASP A 138 2.43 -13.39 0.17
CA ASP A 138 3.89 -13.24 0.16
C ASP A 138 4.31 -11.77 -0.01
N SER A 139 3.63 -11.04 -0.87
CA SER A 139 3.86 -9.60 -1.06
C SER A 139 3.56 -8.82 0.22
N ALA A 140 2.44 -9.15 0.89
CA ALA A 140 2.07 -8.55 2.16
C ALA A 140 3.13 -8.82 3.24
N ALA A 141 3.61 -10.06 3.35
CA ALA A 141 4.64 -10.44 4.33
C ALA A 141 5.96 -9.67 4.12
N VAL A 142 6.41 -9.54 2.86
CA VAL A 142 7.63 -8.78 2.54
C VAL A 142 7.46 -7.31 2.89
N VAL A 143 6.36 -6.66 2.44
CA VAL A 143 6.12 -5.24 2.72
C VAL A 143 5.97 -4.99 4.22
N ALA A 144 5.26 -5.86 4.94
CA ALA A 144 5.07 -5.79 6.38
C ALA A 144 6.42 -5.77 7.12
N LYS A 145 7.36 -6.64 6.74
CA LYS A 145 8.72 -6.63 7.29
C LYS A 145 9.50 -5.38 6.90
N LEU A 146 9.38 -4.89 5.66
CA LEU A 146 10.05 -3.66 5.22
C LEU A 146 9.62 -2.44 6.06
N VAL A 147 8.33 -2.33 6.37
CA VAL A 147 7.75 -1.20 7.10
C VAL A 147 7.64 -1.42 8.62
N ARG A 148 8.06 -2.58 9.13
CA ARG A 148 7.98 -2.97 10.55
C ARG A 148 6.53 -3.00 11.08
N PHE A 149 5.61 -3.53 10.28
CA PHE A 149 4.19 -3.63 10.58
C PHE A 149 3.88 -4.29 11.94
N VAL A 150 4.66 -5.31 12.34
CA VAL A 150 4.45 -6.05 13.61
C VAL A 150 4.50 -5.13 14.84
N GLU A 151 5.21 -4.01 14.76
CA GLU A 151 5.28 -3.01 15.84
C GLU A 151 4.07 -2.05 15.86
N GLN A 152 3.21 -2.05 14.82
CA GLN A 152 2.21 -1.01 14.57
C GLN A 152 0.76 -1.54 14.38
N GLY A 153 0.57 -2.84 14.20
CA GLY A 153 -0.69 -3.43 13.70
C GLY A 153 -1.95 -3.15 14.54
N ARG A 154 -1.89 -3.20 15.88
CA ARG A 154 -3.09 -3.01 16.72
C ARG A 154 -3.58 -1.56 16.72
N ALA A 155 -2.66 -0.61 16.91
CA ALA A 155 -2.96 0.83 16.84
C ALA A 155 -3.51 1.24 15.46
N MET A 156 -3.06 0.59 14.39
CA MET A 156 -3.49 0.90 13.02
C MET A 156 -4.95 0.52 12.72
N LYS A 157 -5.46 -0.61 13.24
CA LYS A 157 -6.88 -1.00 13.02
C LYS A 157 -7.83 0.07 13.58
N GLU A 158 -7.50 0.62 14.74
CA GLU A 158 -8.25 1.71 15.37
C GLU A 158 -8.10 3.02 14.57
N MET A 159 -6.91 3.33 14.06
CA MET A 159 -6.67 4.52 13.22
C MET A 159 -7.38 4.47 11.86
N PHE A 160 -7.66 3.28 11.31
CA PHE A 160 -8.49 3.17 10.11
C PHE A 160 -9.92 3.68 10.37
N GLY A 161 -10.47 3.49 11.57
CA GLY A 161 -11.80 3.98 11.95
C GLY A 161 -11.88 5.49 12.18
N LEU A 162 -10.75 6.14 12.52
CA LEU A 162 -10.70 7.57 12.86
C LEU A 162 -10.20 8.46 11.72
N SER A 163 -9.31 7.96 10.85
CA SER A 163 -8.75 8.75 9.75
C SER A 163 -8.44 7.95 8.48
N PHE A 164 -8.78 6.66 8.40
CA PHE A 164 -8.43 5.78 7.26
C PHE A 164 -6.95 5.89 6.85
N THR A 165 -6.05 6.21 7.80
CA THR A 165 -4.63 6.48 7.53
C THR A 165 -3.72 5.54 8.31
N PRO A 166 -2.88 4.73 7.64
CA PRO A 166 -1.65 4.24 8.24
C PRO A 166 -0.65 5.41 8.36
N PRO A 167 -0.04 5.71 9.53
CA PRO A 167 1.11 6.59 9.57
C PRO A 167 2.23 6.00 8.74
N LEU A 168 2.64 6.72 7.69
CA LEU A 168 3.92 6.44 7.03
C LEU A 168 5.02 6.50 8.09
N PRO A 169 6.06 5.66 8.02
CA PRO A 169 7.25 5.88 8.82
C PRO A 169 7.79 7.25 8.43
N THR A 170 7.57 8.22 9.31
CA THR A 170 8.12 9.56 9.20
C THR A 170 9.63 9.38 9.15
N SER A 171 10.22 9.51 7.96
CA SER A 171 11.53 10.14 7.89
C SER A 171 11.37 11.40 8.71
N ARG A 172 12.07 11.51 9.86
CA ARG A 172 12.12 12.73 10.68
C ARG A 172 12.26 13.91 9.73
N ARG A 173 11.15 14.58 9.41
CA ARG A 173 11.18 15.88 8.78
C ARG A 173 11.54 16.77 9.95
N SER A 174 12.79 17.20 10.02
CA SER A 174 13.08 18.42 10.74
C SER A 174 12.15 19.47 10.15
N HIS A 175 11.18 19.91 10.95
CA HIS A 175 10.39 21.07 10.63
C HIS A 175 11.36 22.26 10.63
N SER A 176 11.90 22.64 9.48
CA SER A 176 12.51 23.95 9.33
C SER A 176 11.38 24.97 9.27
N TRP A 177 11.03 25.49 10.45
CA TRP A 177 10.18 26.66 10.57
C TRP A 177 10.91 27.82 9.89
N ARG A 178 10.55 28.15 8.65
CA ARG A 178 10.89 29.45 8.07
C ARG A 178 10.09 30.48 8.86
N LYS A 179 10.74 31.19 9.78
CA LYS A 179 10.24 32.47 10.27
C LYS A 179 10.22 33.43 9.08
N SER A 180 9.02 33.78 8.63
CA SER A 180 8.82 34.98 7.81
C SER A 180 9.12 36.18 8.70
N MET A 181 10.22 36.89 8.44
CA MET A 181 10.42 38.22 8.98
C MET A 181 9.50 39.16 8.21
N ALA A 182 8.51 39.72 8.89
CA ALA A 182 7.81 40.90 8.42
C ALA A 182 8.79 42.08 8.48
N THR A 183 9.22 42.58 7.33
CA THR A 183 9.84 43.90 7.22
C THR A 183 8.73 44.95 7.35
N LEU A 184 8.70 45.61 8.50
CA LEU A 184 8.05 46.91 8.66
C LEU A 184 9.13 47.98 8.41
N PHE A 185 8.98 48.70 7.29
CA PHE A 185 9.44 50.07 7.10
C PHE A 185 8.35 50.80 6.32
#